data_AF-A0A4V1D691-F1
#
_entry.id   AF-A0A4V1D691-F1
#
_cell.length_a   1.000
_cell.length_b   1.000
_cell.length_c   1.000
_cell.angle_alpha   90.00
_cell.angle_beta   90.00
_cell.angle_gamma   90.00
#
_symmetry.space_group_name_H-M   'P 1'
#
loop_
_entity.id
_entity.type
_entity.pdbx_description
1 polymer ?
#
loop_
_entity_poly.entity_id
_entity_poly.type
_entity_poly.pdbx_seq_one_letter_code
_entity_poly.pdbx_strand_id
1 'polypeptide(L)'
;MSVTGKLIIDDKEINILSFSFRFNQIADINGKPTIKPIFQGLKLVIETRKDLDLADWAFAANQTKQLELRIYPAILGGKTRKLYFYDCHLVNWTNNFSSTGNQPISETLNITAAGVKGSNSTVEYSASWRTTFPQQEVEPTIIESDEPKFLGYHFENKQGEKIQAEQKITLVIQTENAEGETISINLNDDRLDFKYNNKVIENDTLTGVSITGEETRVNLITILEQE
;
A
#
# COMPACT_ATOMS: atom_id res chain seq x y z
N MET A 1 41.70 -15.95 12.26
CA MET A 1 41.30 -15.40 10.95
C MET A 1 40.44 -14.17 11.18
N SER A 2 40.86 -13.00 10.71
CA SER A 2 40.08 -11.76 10.79
C SER A 2 39.39 -11.49 9.46
N VAL A 3 38.14 -11.01 9.53
CA VAL A 3 37.44 -10.42 8.38
C VAL A 3 37.87 -8.96 8.24
N THR A 4 37.82 -8.41 7.03
CA THR A 4 38.16 -7.00 6.78
C THR A 4 36.90 -6.21 6.46
N GLY A 5 36.68 -5.10 7.17
CA GLY A 5 35.59 -4.16 6.91
C GLY A 5 36.08 -2.94 6.14
N LYS A 6 35.31 -2.52 5.13
CA LYS A 6 35.52 -1.26 4.40
C LYS A 6 34.26 -0.42 4.38
N LEU A 7 34.41 0.89 4.57
CA LEU A 7 33.37 1.89 4.39
C LEU A 7 33.57 2.57 3.05
N ILE A 8 32.52 2.66 2.25
CA ILE A 8 32.49 3.43 1.00
C ILE A 8 31.58 4.62 1.24
N ILE A 9 32.14 5.83 1.09
CA ILE A 9 31.47 7.13 1.29
C ILE A 9 32.10 8.15 0.34
N ASP A 10 31.30 8.90 -0.41
CA ASP A 10 31.75 9.84 -1.45
C ASP A 10 32.83 9.26 -2.38
N ASP A 11 32.60 8.04 -2.88
CA ASP A 11 33.53 7.28 -3.74
C ASP A 11 34.90 6.94 -3.11
N LYS A 12 35.06 7.17 -1.80
CA LYS A 12 36.28 6.83 -1.03
C LYS A 12 36.08 5.53 -0.27
N GLU A 13 37.05 4.64 -0.36
CA GLU A 13 37.09 3.39 0.41
C GLU A 13 38.01 3.52 1.65
N ILE A 14 37.46 3.38 2.85
CA ILE A 14 38.17 3.56 4.13
C ILE A 14 38.14 2.25 4.93
N ASN A 15 39.21 1.97 5.67
CA ASN A 15 39.27 0.85 6.59
C ASN A 15 38.36 1.07 7.81
N ILE A 16 37.58 0.05 8.14
CA ILE A 16 36.77 0.02 9.36
C ILE A 16 37.53 -0.78 10.41
N LEU A 17 37.76 -0.15 11.56
CA LEU A 17 38.34 -0.78 12.74
C LEU A 17 37.27 -1.54 13.53
N SER A 18 36.08 -0.95 13.67
CA SER A 18 34.92 -1.63 14.24
C SER A 18 33.63 -0.98 13.79
N PHE A 19 32.53 -1.74 13.81
CA PHE A 19 31.21 -1.16 13.61
C PHE A 19 30.15 -1.94 14.38
N SER A 20 29.06 -1.28 14.72
CA SER A 20 27.85 -1.90 15.24
C SER A 20 26.63 -1.10 14.79
N PHE A 21 25.54 -1.80 14.52
CA PHE A 21 24.25 -1.17 14.26
C PHE A 21 23.15 -2.01 14.90
N ARG A 22 22.00 -1.40 15.14
CA ARG A 22 20.90 -2.08 15.82
C ARG A 22 19.55 -1.64 15.27
N PHE A 23 18.64 -2.60 15.20
CA PHE A 23 17.21 -2.36 15.08
C PHE A 23 16.56 -2.73 16.41
N ASN A 24 15.54 -1.97 16.81
CA ASN A 24 14.71 -2.29 17.95
C ASN A 24 13.26 -2.42 17.50
N GLN A 25 12.58 -3.43 18.01
CA GLN A 25 11.15 -3.63 17.80
C GLN A 25 10.55 -4.01 19.16
N ILE A 26 9.59 -3.23 19.63
CA ILE A 26 8.87 -3.52 20.87
C ILE A 26 7.91 -4.68 20.61
N ALA A 27 7.79 -5.57 21.60
CA ALA A 27 6.88 -6.70 21.59
C ALA A 27 5.89 -6.59 22.76
N ASP A 28 4.72 -7.22 22.61
CA ASP A 28 3.73 -7.36 23.68
C ASP A 28 4.18 -8.38 24.74
N ILE A 29 3.32 -8.61 25.74
CA ILE A 29 3.57 -9.57 26.83
C ILE A 29 3.80 -11.01 26.34
N ASN A 30 3.33 -11.34 25.13
CA ASN A 30 3.47 -12.66 24.51
C ASN A 30 4.68 -12.73 23.57
N GLY A 31 5.46 -11.64 23.44
CA GLY A 31 6.59 -11.56 22.54
C GLY A 31 6.23 -11.28 21.08
N LYS A 32 4.97 -10.92 20.78
CA LYS A 32 4.57 -10.52 19.42
C LYS A 32 4.95 -9.07 19.16
N PRO A 33 5.63 -8.73 18.05
CA PRO A 33 5.97 -7.35 17.74
C PRO A 33 4.74 -6.45 17.60
N THR A 34 4.80 -5.25 18.20
CA THR A 34 3.69 -4.28 18.21
C THR A 34 3.95 -3.05 17.35
N ILE A 35 5.20 -2.79 16.98
CA ILE A 35 5.60 -1.64 16.16
C ILE A 35 6.46 -2.07 14.99
N LYS A 36 6.62 -1.19 13.99
CA LYS A 36 7.65 -1.37 12.95
C LYS A 36 9.05 -1.26 13.59
N PRO A 37 10.05 -2.00 13.09
CA PRO A 37 11.43 -1.87 13.57
C PRO A 37 11.91 -0.42 13.45
N ILE A 38 12.66 0.05 14.44
CA ILE A 38 13.31 1.37 14.45
C ILE A 38 14.81 1.17 14.37
N PHE A 39 15.46 1.86 13.44
CA PHE A 39 16.91 1.88 13.37
C PHE A 39 17.49 2.75 14.50
N GLN A 40 18.32 2.16 15.35
CA GLN A 40 18.93 2.84 16.50
C GLN A 40 20.30 3.45 16.18
N GLY A 41 20.67 3.46 14.90
CA GLY A 41 21.92 4.05 14.43
C GLY A 41 23.00 3.03 14.12
N LEU A 42 24.01 3.52 13.42
CA LEU A 42 25.26 2.87 13.06
C LEU A 42 26.38 3.60 13.79
N LYS A 43 27.13 2.87 14.61
CA LYS A 43 28.40 3.33 15.18
C LYS A 43 29.54 2.73 14.38
N LEU A 44 30.43 3.57 13.86
CA LEU A 44 31.64 3.20 13.15
C LEU A 44 32.86 3.73 13.87
N VAL A 45 33.95 2.96 13.82
CA VAL A 45 35.30 3.45 14.11
C VAL A 45 36.14 3.19 12.86
N ILE A 46 36.66 4.26 12.26
CA ILE A 46 37.43 4.21 11.02
C ILE A 46 38.86 4.72 11.23
N GLU A 47 39.75 4.31 10.33
CA GLU A 47 41.06 4.95 10.20
C GLU A 47 40.89 6.33 9.54
N THR A 48 41.60 7.33 10.06
CA THR A 48 41.56 8.68 9.48
C THR A 48 42.24 8.73 8.14
N ARG A 49 41.64 9.48 7.22
CA ARG A 49 42.18 9.74 5.88
C ARG A 49 42.22 11.22 5.60
N LYS A 50 43.35 11.69 5.06
CA LYS A 50 43.56 13.10 4.70
C LYS A 50 42.54 13.62 3.68
N ASP A 51 42.08 12.75 2.79
CA ASP A 51 41.20 13.10 1.68
C ASP A 51 39.72 12.85 1.98
N LEU A 52 39.36 12.49 3.22
CA LEU A 52 37.98 12.43 3.69
C LEU A 52 37.74 13.55 4.68
N ASP A 53 37.01 14.58 4.25
CA ASP A 53 36.55 15.62 5.16
C ASP A 53 35.12 15.30 5.62
N LEU A 54 34.96 15.08 6.92
CA LEU A 54 33.66 14.80 7.56
C LEU A 54 33.08 16.04 8.24
N ALA A 55 33.81 17.16 8.29
CA ALA A 55 33.40 18.36 9.01
C ALA A 55 32.11 18.94 8.42
N ASP A 56 32.05 19.12 7.10
CA ASP A 56 30.85 19.62 6.43
C ASP A 56 29.62 18.77 6.75
N TRP A 57 29.78 17.44 6.71
CA TRP A 57 28.69 16.50 7.00
C TRP A 57 28.28 16.52 8.48
N ALA A 58 29.23 16.69 9.40
CA ALA A 58 28.96 16.77 10.83
C ALA A 58 28.31 18.11 11.24
N PHE A 59 28.60 19.20 10.53
CA PHE A 59 28.13 20.54 10.87
C PHE A 59 26.82 20.92 10.17
N ALA A 60 26.55 20.33 9.01
CA ALA A 60 25.33 20.60 8.26
C ALA A 60 24.11 19.86 8.86
N ALA A 61 23.06 20.62 9.17
CA ALA A 61 21.86 20.07 9.81
C ALA A 61 21.07 19.08 8.94
N ASN A 62 21.13 19.23 7.61
CA ASN A 62 20.31 18.49 6.66
C ASN A 62 21.12 17.75 5.58
N GLN A 63 22.45 17.77 5.66
CA GLN A 63 23.28 17.06 4.68
C GLN A 63 23.16 15.55 4.91
N THR A 64 22.81 14.84 3.85
CA THR A 64 22.78 13.37 3.83
C THR A 64 23.87 12.82 2.94
N LYS A 65 24.35 11.62 3.28
CA LYS A 65 25.24 10.82 2.44
C LYS A 65 24.71 9.40 2.31
N GLN A 66 25.19 8.69 1.30
CA GLN A 66 24.90 7.27 1.07
C GLN A 66 26.14 6.47 1.45
N LEU A 67 25.96 5.37 2.19
CA LEU A 67 27.08 4.56 2.69
C LEU A 67 26.96 3.11 2.21
N GLU A 68 28.08 2.52 1.82
CA GLU A 68 28.18 1.07 1.61
C GLU A 68 29.23 0.49 2.58
N LEU A 69 28.83 -0.45 3.43
CA LEU A 69 29.76 -1.26 4.21
C LEU A 69 30.03 -2.56 3.46
N ARG A 70 31.30 -2.88 3.24
CA ARG A 70 31.75 -4.14 2.65
C ARG A 70 32.51 -4.95 3.69
N ILE A 71 32.05 -6.17 3.93
CA ILE A 71 32.72 -7.12 4.82
C ILE A 71 33.29 -8.23 3.95
N TYR A 72 34.61 -8.22 3.82
CA TYR A 72 35.34 -9.20 3.04
C TYR A 72 35.61 -10.46 3.88
N PRO A 73 35.32 -11.65 3.35
CA PRO A 73 35.57 -12.89 4.06
C PRO A 73 37.07 -13.16 4.15
N ALA A 74 37.49 -13.87 5.20
CA ALA A 74 38.88 -14.26 5.40
C ALA A 74 39.34 -15.36 4.42
N ILE A 75 38.40 -16.03 3.73
CA ILE A 75 38.66 -17.17 2.85
C ILE A 75 38.59 -16.71 1.39
N LEU A 76 39.58 -17.13 0.61
CA LEU A 76 39.65 -16.88 -0.84
C LEU A 76 38.41 -17.44 -1.54
N GLY A 77 37.73 -16.61 -2.35
CA GLY A 77 36.49 -16.99 -3.05
C GLY A 77 35.21 -16.86 -2.23
N GLY A 78 35.28 -16.44 -0.96
CA GLY A 78 34.09 -16.13 -0.18
C GLY A 78 33.34 -14.91 -0.75
N LYS A 79 32.02 -14.87 -0.56
CA LYS A 79 31.19 -13.74 -0.97
C LYS A 79 31.32 -12.56 0.00
N THR A 80 31.59 -11.37 -0.54
CA THR A 80 31.55 -10.11 0.22
C THR A 80 30.13 -9.82 0.69
N ARG A 81 29.97 -9.60 1.99
CA ARG A 81 28.69 -9.17 2.56
C ARG A 81 28.61 -7.65 2.46
N LYS A 82 27.55 -7.11 1.86
CA LYS A 82 27.37 -5.66 1.72
C LYS A 82 26.14 -5.18 2.46
N LEU A 83 26.25 -4.00 3.08
CA LEU A 83 25.15 -3.28 3.70
C LEU A 83 25.12 -1.88 3.10
N TYR A 84 23.96 -1.47 2.63
CA TYR A 84 23.71 -0.15 2.06
C TYR A 84 22.88 0.65 3.07
N PHE A 85 23.29 1.89 3.34
CA PHE A 85 22.59 2.82 4.19
C PHE A 85 22.26 4.06 3.39
N TYR A 86 21.01 4.50 3.50
CA TYR A 86 20.46 5.59 2.72
C TYR A 86 20.05 6.77 3.57
N ASP A 87 20.22 7.97 3.01
CA ASP A 87 19.90 9.27 3.64
C ASP A 87 20.53 9.37 5.03
N CYS A 88 21.84 9.15 5.09
CA CYS A 88 22.56 9.08 6.36
C CYS A 88 22.94 10.46 6.88
N HIS A 89 22.67 10.71 8.17
CA HIS A 89 23.16 11.89 8.89
C HIS A 89 24.25 11.51 9.87
N LEU A 90 25.31 12.32 9.94
CA LEU A 90 26.36 12.18 10.95
C LEU A 90 25.96 12.97 12.20
N VAL A 91 25.38 12.27 13.18
CA VAL A 91 24.82 12.90 14.38
C VAL A 91 25.86 13.08 15.49
N ASN A 92 26.99 12.40 15.40
CA ASN A 92 28.12 12.61 16.29
C ASN A 92 29.42 12.17 15.61
N TRP A 93 30.42 13.03 15.68
CA TRP A 93 31.75 12.79 15.15
C TRP A 93 32.78 13.07 16.24
N THR A 94 33.61 12.08 16.54
CA THR A 94 34.68 12.20 17.53
C THR A 94 36.01 11.80 16.89
N ASN A 95 36.99 12.70 16.96
CA ASN A 95 38.37 12.45 16.54
C ASN A 95 39.20 12.04 17.75
N ASN A 96 39.97 10.95 17.64
CA ASN A 96 40.88 10.50 18.68
C ASN A 96 42.28 10.36 18.10
N PHE A 97 43.24 11.07 18.69
CA PHE A 97 44.65 11.02 18.33
C PHE A 97 45.49 10.64 19.55
N SER A 98 46.46 9.76 19.35
CA SER A 98 47.44 9.37 20.35
C SER A 98 48.83 9.30 19.71
N SER A 99 49.78 10.09 20.21
CA SER A 99 51.16 10.03 19.74
C SER A 99 51.95 8.81 20.23
N THR A 100 51.40 8.07 21.19
CA THR A 100 52.06 6.93 21.86
C THR A 100 51.28 5.62 21.75
N GLY A 101 50.05 5.66 21.22
CA GLY A 101 49.19 4.49 21.09
C GLY A 101 49.44 3.67 19.82
N ASN A 102 48.96 2.43 19.81
CA ASN A 102 49.06 1.52 18.66
C ASN A 102 48.14 1.91 17.49
N GLN A 103 47.17 2.81 17.72
CA GLN A 103 46.31 3.41 16.71
C GLN A 103 46.47 4.93 16.83
N PRO A 104 47.38 5.53 16.04
CA PRO A 104 47.78 6.92 16.27
C PRO A 104 46.65 7.90 16.00
N ILE A 105 45.72 7.56 15.10
CA ILE A 105 44.54 8.37 14.84
C ILE A 105 43.35 7.51 14.41
N SER A 106 42.16 7.82 14.91
CA SER A 106 40.91 7.17 14.55
C SER A 106 39.74 8.12 14.69
N GLU A 107 38.66 7.84 13.95
CA GLU A 107 37.43 8.62 14.00
C GLU A 107 36.25 7.73 14.36
N THR A 108 35.48 8.16 15.35
CA THR A 108 34.23 7.50 15.74
C THR A 108 33.06 8.28 15.17
N LEU A 109 32.23 7.61 14.37
CA LEU A 109 31.03 8.16 13.74
C LEU A 109 29.80 7.51 14.35
N ASN A 110 28.83 8.30 14.78
CA ASN A 110 27.47 7.81 15.03
C ASN A 110 26.55 8.39 13.97
N ILE A 111 25.86 7.49 13.27
CA ILE A 111 25.11 7.80 12.06
C ILE A 111 23.68 7.30 12.22
N THR A 112 22.72 8.14 11.85
CA THR A 112 21.33 7.73 11.61
C THR A 112 21.11 7.56 10.11
N ALA A 113 20.16 6.72 9.72
CA ALA A 113 19.86 6.43 8.32
C ALA A 113 18.36 6.24 8.13
N ALA A 114 17.83 6.72 7.02
CA ALA A 114 16.42 6.54 6.67
C ALA A 114 16.18 5.20 5.97
N GLY A 115 17.19 4.66 5.29
CA GLY A 115 17.10 3.38 4.60
C GLY A 115 18.24 2.44 4.98
N VAL A 116 17.95 1.14 5.09
CA VAL A 116 18.99 0.11 5.27
C VAL A 116 18.64 -1.13 4.49
N LYS A 117 19.59 -1.61 3.68
CA LYS A 117 19.43 -2.82 2.87
C LYS A 117 20.68 -3.70 2.92
N GLY A 118 20.48 -4.99 3.19
CA GLY A 118 21.53 -5.99 3.01
C GLY A 118 21.58 -6.49 1.57
N SER A 119 22.78 -6.81 1.07
CA SER A 119 22.98 -7.33 -0.29
C SER A 119 22.13 -8.55 -0.66
N ASN A 120 21.79 -9.37 0.34
CA ASN A 120 21.03 -10.62 0.15
C ASN A 120 19.61 -10.50 0.69
N SER A 121 19.16 -9.30 1.05
CA SER A 121 17.82 -9.06 1.59
C SER A 121 16.85 -8.74 0.46
N THR A 122 15.70 -9.39 0.48
CA THR A 122 14.56 -9.05 -0.40
C THR A 122 13.79 -7.84 0.11
N VAL A 123 13.93 -7.53 1.40
CA VAL A 123 13.28 -6.41 2.06
C VAL A 123 14.28 -5.33 2.43
N GLU A 124 13.76 -4.12 2.60
CA GLU A 124 14.54 -2.94 2.95
C GLU A 124 13.86 -2.18 4.09
N TYR A 125 14.65 -1.74 5.06
CA TYR A 125 14.16 -0.82 6.07
C TYR A 125 13.95 0.56 5.45
N SER A 126 12.82 1.19 5.74
CA SER A 126 12.53 2.56 5.34
C SER A 126 11.87 3.31 6.50
N ALA A 127 12.51 4.35 6.97
CA ALA A 127 11.95 5.33 7.89
C ALA A 127 10.94 6.22 7.16
N SER A 128 10.04 6.86 7.93
CA SER A 128 9.02 7.77 7.40
C SER A 128 9.59 9.04 6.76
N TRP A 129 10.82 9.41 7.09
CA TRP A 129 11.50 10.62 6.61
C TRP A 129 12.50 10.33 5.47
N ARG A 130 12.48 9.12 4.89
CA ARG A 130 13.34 8.76 3.76
C ARG A 130 12.99 9.59 2.53
N THR A 131 14.01 10.16 1.88
CA THR A 131 13.85 10.97 0.67
C THR A 131 14.36 10.24 -0.57
N THR A 132 15.34 9.35 -0.42
CA THR A 132 15.80 8.45 -1.49
C THR A 132 14.74 7.40 -1.76
N PHE A 133 14.21 7.34 -2.99
CA PHE A 133 13.06 6.49 -3.37
C PHE A 133 11.81 6.78 -2.50
N PRO A 134 11.16 7.94 -2.67
CA PRO A 134 9.96 8.27 -1.90
C PRO A 134 8.94 7.15 -2.07
N GLN A 135 8.26 6.77 -0.98
CA GLN A 135 7.13 5.84 -1.08
C GLN A 135 6.17 6.42 -2.11
N GLN A 136 5.83 5.64 -3.14
CA GLN A 136 4.72 6.02 -4.02
C GLN A 136 3.51 6.24 -3.14
N GLU A 137 2.92 7.44 -3.22
CA GLU A 137 1.60 7.68 -2.68
C GLU A 137 0.68 6.61 -3.28
N VAL A 138 0.25 5.68 -2.44
CA VAL A 138 -0.79 4.75 -2.83
C VAL A 138 -2.08 5.56 -2.82
N GLU A 139 -2.63 5.79 -4.02
CA GLU A 139 -3.97 6.32 -4.20
C GLU A 139 -4.90 5.55 -3.24
N PRO A 140 -5.74 6.24 -2.44
CA PRO A 140 -6.68 5.56 -1.56
C PRO A 140 -7.52 4.59 -2.38
N THR A 141 -7.64 3.35 -1.92
CA THR A 141 -8.52 2.37 -2.57
C THR A 141 -9.93 2.92 -2.50
N ILE A 142 -10.52 3.23 -3.66
CA ILE A 142 -11.94 3.52 -3.77
C ILE A 142 -12.66 2.23 -3.36
N ILE A 143 -13.39 2.27 -2.26
CA ILE A 143 -14.38 1.24 -1.97
C ILE A 143 -15.52 1.55 -2.94
N GLU A 144 -15.66 0.74 -4.00
CA GLU A 144 -16.88 0.78 -4.80
C GLU A 144 -18.05 0.49 -3.86
N SER A 145 -18.96 1.44 -3.73
CA SER A 145 -20.15 1.26 -2.91
C SER A 145 -21.04 0.24 -3.62
N ASP A 146 -21.24 -0.93 -3.00
CA ASP A 146 -22.23 -1.95 -3.40
C ASP A 146 -23.68 -1.47 -3.08
N GLU A 147 -23.96 -0.19 -3.26
CA GLU A 147 -25.31 0.35 -3.08
C GLU A 147 -26.25 -0.22 -4.16
N PRO A 148 -27.46 -0.65 -3.78
CA PRO A 148 -28.43 -1.17 -4.73
C PRO A 148 -28.88 -0.08 -5.69
N LYS A 149 -28.78 -0.33 -7.00
CA LYS A 149 -29.21 0.59 -8.06
C LYS A 149 -30.30 -0.02 -8.91
N PHE A 150 -31.32 0.80 -9.21
CA PHE A 150 -32.30 0.51 -10.25
C PHE A 150 -31.81 1.06 -11.58
N LEU A 151 -31.64 0.18 -12.57
CA LEU A 151 -31.15 0.54 -13.91
C LEU A 151 -32.29 0.84 -14.87
N GLY A 152 -33.46 0.21 -14.68
CA GLY A 152 -34.65 0.45 -15.49
C GLY A 152 -35.55 -0.78 -15.58
N TYR A 153 -36.56 -0.68 -16.45
CA TYR A 153 -37.42 -1.80 -16.80
C TYR A 153 -37.88 -1.72 -18.25
N HIS A 154 -38.26 -2.86 -18.81
CA HIS A 154 -38.97 -2.96 -20.08
C HIS A 154 -39.97 -4.10 -20.08
N PHE A 155 -40.87 -4.10 -21.06
CA PHE A 155 -41.87 -5.15 -21.24
C PHE A 155 -41.49 -6.06 -22.41
N GLU A 156 -41.59 -7.37 -22.21
CA GLU A 156 -41.44 -8.38 -23.24
C GLU A 156 -42.76 -9.14 -23.46
N ASN A 157 -43.09 -9.40 -24.72
CA ASN A 157 -44.12 -10.38 -25.09
C ASN A 157 -43.47 -11.54 -25.85
N LYS A 158 -44.23 -12.61 -26.10
CA LYS A 158 -43.71 -13.84 -26.71
C LYS A 158 -43.23 -13.68 -28.17
N GLN A 159 -43.38 -12.52 -28.80
CA GLN A 159 -43.13 -12.33 -30.24
C GLN A 159 -42.47 -10.99 -30.65
N GLY A 160 -42.13 -10.07 -29.73
CA GLY A 160 -41.62 -8.73 -30.06
C GLY A 160 -42.67 -7.79 -30.68
N GLU A 161 -43.95 -8.07 -30.49
CA GLU A 161 -45.07 -7.31 -31.05
C GLU A 161 -45.40 -6.06 -30.21
N LYS A 162 -46.23 -5.14 -30.73
CA LYS A 162 -46.80 -4.06 -29.92
C LYS A 162 -47.69 -4.65 -28.82
N ILE A 163 -47.53 -4.17 -27.60
CA ILE A 163 -48.34 -4.58 -26.45
C ILE A 163 -49.79 -4.13 -26.66
N GLN A 164 -50.74 -5.06 -26.54
CA GLN A 164 -52.18 -4.83 -26.65
C GLN A 164 -52.87 -5.19 -25.33
N ALA A 165 -54.13 -4.78 -25.18
CA ALA A 165 -54.95 -5.17 -24.03
C ALA A 165 -55.20 -6.69 -24.01
N GLU A 166 -55.45 -7.22 -22.81
CA GLU A 166 -55.78 -8.63 -22.55
C GLU A 166 -54.66 -9.64 -22.89
N GLN A 167 -53.40 -9.19 -22.86
CA GLN A 167 -52.22 -10.01 -23.17
C GLN A 167 -51.40 -10.30 -21.90
N LYS A 168 -50.81 -11.50 -21.85
CA LYS A 168 -49.77 -11.83 -20.87
C LYS A 168 -48.43 -11.25 -21.33
N ILE A 169 -47.85 -10.39 -20.51
CA ILE A 169 -46.54 -9.77 -20.74
C ILE A 169 -45.59 -10.06 -19.59
N THR A 170 -44.29 -9.94 -19.84
CA THR A 170 -43.24 -10.03 -18.83
C THR A 170 -42.65 -8.65 -18.60
N LEU A 171 -42.73 -8.15 -17.38
CA LEU A 171 -41.95 -7.01 -16.91
C LEU A 171 -40.55 -7.50 -16.55
N VAL A 172 -39.54 -6.98 -17.24
CA VAL A 172 -38.13 -7.26 -16.96
C VAL A 172 -37.56 -6.05 -16.24
N ILE A 173 -37.05 -6.27 -15.03
CA ILE A 173 -36.49 -5.25 -14.14
C ILE A 173 -34.98 -5.46 -14.08
N GLN A 174 -34.22 -4.39 -14.34
CA GLN A 174 -32.76 -4.42 -14.31
C GLN A 174 -32.25 -3.66 -13.08
N THR A 175 -31.40 -4.32 -12.30
CA THR A 175 -30.79 -3.77 -11.08
C THR A 175 -29.33 -4.15 -10.97
N GLU A 176 -28.57 -3.40 -10.17
CA GLU A 176 -27.20 -3.71 -9.78
C GLU A 176 -27.15 -3.77 -8.26
N ASN A 177 -26.52 -4.79 -7.68
CA ASN A 177 -26.34 -4.95 -6.23
C ASN A 177 -27.62 -4.90 -5.38
N ALA A 178 -28.79 -5.28 -5.94
CA ALA A 178 -30.08 -5.20 -5.26
C ALA A 178 -30.73 -6.57 -4.96
N GLU A 179 -30.00 -7.69 -5.10
CA GLU A 179 -30.55 -9.02 -4.82
C GLU A 179 -31.03 -9.14 -3.36
N GLY A 180 -32.28 -9.60 -3.19
CA GLY A 180 -32.93 -9.72 -1.88
C GLY A 180 -33.68 -8.47 -1.42
N GLU A 181 -33.51 -7.33 -2.09
CA GLU A 181 -34.27 -6.11 -1.82
C GLU A 181 -35.69 -6.16 -2.42
N THR A 182 -36.54 -5.23 -1.98
CA THR A 182 -37.87 -5.02 -2.57
C THR A 182 -37.98 -3.66 -3.22
N ILE A 183 -38.58 -3.62 -4.41
CA ILE A 183 -38.76 -2.37 -5.16
C ILE A 183 -40.25 -2.09 -5.42
N SER A 184 -40.57 -0.81 -5.53
CA SER A 184 -41.83 -0.32 -6.08
C SER A 184 -41.56 0.42 -7.39
N ILE A 185 -42.26 0.03 -8.45
CA ILE A 185 -42.02 0.54 -9.81
C ILE A 185 -43.33 1.13 -10.33
N ASN A 186 -43.27 2.38 -10.78
CA ASN A 186 -44.36 2.99 -11.54
C ASN A 186 -44.19 2.64 -13.03
N LEU A 187 -45.19 1.95 -13.58
CA LEU A 187 -45.24 1.46 -14.94
C LEU A 187 -45.65 2.54 -15.97
N ASN A 188 -46.18 3.69 -15.52
CA ASN A 188 -46.40 4.93 -16.29
C ASN A 188 -46.90 4.68 -17.74
N ASP A 189 -47.99 3.93 -17.94
CA ASP A 189 -48.58 3.73 -19.27
C ASP A 189 -50.02 4.29 -19.32
N ASP A 190 -50.17 5.47 -19.94
CA ASP A 190 -51.44 6.20 -20.08
C ASP A 190 -52.47 5.51 -21.03
N ARG A 191 -52.34 4.21 -21.31
CA ARG A 191 -53.19 3.48 -22.27
C ARG A 191 -53.68 2.13 -21.77
N LEU A 192 -53.02 1.55 -20.76
CA LEU A 192 -53.28 0.19 -20.31
C LEU A 192 -53.07 0.09 -18.80
N ASP A 193 -54.06 -0.48 -18.12
CA ASP A 193 -53.92 -0.91 -16.74
C ASP A 193 -53.26 -2.31 -16.68
N PHE A 194 -52.69 -2.66 -15.53
CA PHE A 194 -51.98 -3.93 -15.33
C PHE A 194 -52.56 -4.75 -14.17
N LYS A 195 -52.63 -6.08 -14.35
CA LYS A 195 -52.93 -7.04 -13.28
C LYS A 195 -51.69 -7.83 -12.89
N TYR A 196 -51.44 -7.88 -11.60
CA TYR A 196 -50.42 -8.73 -10.97
C TYR A 196 -51.09 -9.66 -9.95
N ASN A 197 -50.81 -10.97 -10.01
CA ASN A 197 -51.43 -11.98 -9.13
C ASN A 197 -52.97 -11.88 -9.05
N ASN A 198 -53.63 -11.66 -10.19
CA ASN A 198 -55.09 -11.46 -10.32
C ASN A 198 -55.67 -10.21 -9.63
N LYS A 199 -54.83 -9.30 -9.09
CA LYS A 199 -55.25 -7.99 -8.57
C LYS A 199 -54.86 -6.89 -9.57
N VAL A 200 -55.75 -5.92 -9.78
CA VAL A 200 -55.43 -4.70 -10.55
C VAL A 200 -54.42 -3.89 -9.75
N ILE A 201 -53.36 -3.43 -10.41
CA ILE A 201 -52.36 -2.54 -9.84
C ILE A 201 -52.97 -1.14 -9.77
N GLU A 202 -52.88 -0.49 -8.62
CA GLU A 202 -53.43 0.86 -8.42
C GLU A 202 -52.40 1.91 -8.87
N ASN A 203 -52.83 2.91 -9.66
CA ASN A 203 -52.01 4.00 -10.18
C ASN A 203 -50.74 3.54 -10.89
N ASP A 204 -50.83 2.43 -11.65
CA ASP A 204 -49.70 1.79 -12.35
C ASP A 204 -48.47 1.49 -11.49
N THR A 205 -48.61 1.52 -10.16
CA THR A 205 -47.48 1.37 -9.24
C THR A 205 -47.46 -0.05 -8.68
N LEU A 206 -46.62 -0.88 -9.28
CA LEU A 206 -46.35 -2.23 -8.79
C LEU A 206 -45.44 -2.15 -7.55
N THR A 207 -45.95 -2.53 -6.39
CA THR A 207 -45.23 -2.46 -5.11
C THR A 207 -44.77 -3.83 -4.63
N GLY A 208 -43.63 -3.87 -3.91
CA GLY A 208 -43.17 -5.06 -3.18
C GLY A 208 -42.63 -6.18 -4.06
N VAL A 209 -42.01 -5.86 -5.20
CA VAL A 209 -41.35 -6.86 -6.05
C VAL A 209 -40.01 -7.23 -5.43
N SER A 210 -39.82 -8.51 -5.09
CA SER A 210 -38.53 -9.03 -4.62
C SER A 210 -37.56 -9.18 -5.79
N ILE A 211 -36.39 -8.55 -5.67
CA ILE A 211 -35.33 -8.63 -6.66
C ILE A 211 -34.55 -9.94 -6.48
N THR A 212 -34.48 -10.74 -7.55
CA THR A 212 -33.86 -12.07 -7.55
C THR A 212 -32.46 -12.10 -8.14
N GLY A 213 -31.92 -10.95 -8.55
CA GLY A 213 -30.60 -10.81 -9.18
C GLY A 213 -30.55 -9.56 -10.06
N GLU A 214 -29.53 -9.46 -10.92
CA GLU A 214 -29.38 -8.34 -11.86
C GLU A 214 -30.59 -8.16 -12.79
N GLU A 215 -31.26 -9.26 -13.11
CA GLU A 215 -32.50 -9.28 -13.88
C GLU A 215 -33.60 -9.98 -13.10
N THR A 216 -34.72 -9.29 -12.86
CA THR A 216 -35.92 -9.84 -12.21
C THR A 216 -37.08 -9.82 -13.19
N ARG A 217 -37.74 -10.97 -13.38
CA ARG A 217 -38.85 -11.13 -14.34
C ARG A 217 -40.18 -11.31 -13.62
N VAL A 218 -41.16 -10.45 -13.93
CA VAL A 218 -42.49 -10.46 -13.32
C VAL A 218 -43.55 -10.63 -14.40
N ASN A 219 -44.44 -11.61 -14.25
CA ASN A 219 -45.53 -11.82 -15.21
C ASN A 219 -46.73 -10.91 -14.88
N LEU A 220 -47.20 -10.15 -15.87
CA LEU A 220 -48.35 -9.26 -15.77
C LEU A 220 -49.40 -9.60 -16.84
N ILE A 221 -50.63 -9.16 -16.62
CA ILE A 221 -51.71 -9.21 -17.61
C ILE A 221 -52.15 -7.77 -17.89
N THR A 222 -52.12 -7.34 -19.15
CA THR A 222 -52.63 -6.04 -19.55
C THR A 222 -54.16 -6.06 -19.58
N ILE A 223 -54.79 -4.93 -19.23
CA ILE A 223 -56.23 -4.71 -19.32
C ILE A 223 -56.49 -3.32 -19.93
N LEU A 224 -57.68 -3.13 -20.50
CA LEU A 224 -58.11 -1.81 -20.95
C LEU A 224 -58.22 -0.88 -19.74
N GLU A 225 -57.71 0.34 -19.89
CA GLU A 225 -57.85 1.41 -18.90
C GLU A 225 -59.34 1.60 -18.56
N GLN A 226 -59.64 1.60 -17.25
CA GLN A 226 -60.98 1.89 -16.75
C GLN A 226 -61.02 3.34 -16.27
N GLU A 227 -61.84 4.19 -16.89
CA GLU A 227 -62.16 5.57 -16.42
C GLU A 227 -62.57 5.62 -14.93
#